data_AF-A0A917NKE6-F1
#
_entry.id   AF-A0A917NKE6-F1
#
_cell.length_a   1.000
_cell.length_b   1.000
_cell.length_c   1.000
_cell.angle_alpha   90.00
_cell.angle_beta   90.00
_cell.angle_gamma   90.00
#
_symmetry.space_group_name_H-M   'P 1'
#
loop_
_entity.id
_entity.type
_entity.pdbx_description
1 polymer ?
#
loop_
_entity_poly.entity_id
_entity_poly.type
_entity_poly.pdbx_seq_one_letter_code
_entity_poly.pdbx_strand_id
1 'polypeptide(L)' 'MSTEAELGYQDALRQVLRTLHRRLKVLQEERKEAPPERQAEYAHRIAEVEHLLDIVASLHR' A
#
# COMPACT_ATOMS: atom_id res chain seq x y z
N MET A 1 16.04 4.19 24.52
CA MET A 1 17.01 3.58 23.60
C MET A 1 16.24 2.51 22.86
N SER A 2 15.97 2.68 21.57
CA SER A 2 15.34 1.62 20.78
C SER A 2 16.34 0.51 20.51
N THR A 3 15.92 -0.74 20.63
CA THR A 3 16.79 -1.90 20.33
C THR A 3 17.09 -1.98 18.83
N GLU A 4 18.18 -2.65 18.45
CA GLU A 4 18.50 -2.91 17.03
C GLU A 4 17.37 -3.66 16.30
N ALA A 5 16.68 -4.55 17.03
CA ALA A 5 15.48 -5.23 16.54
C ALA A 5 14.31 -4.27 16.26
N GLU A 6 14.07 -3.28 17.13
CA GLU A 6 13.06 -2.25 16.91
C GLU A 6 13.38 -1.38 15.68
N LEU A 7 14.65 -1.01 15.49
CA LEU A 7 15.09 -0.25 14.32
C LEU A 7 14.88 -1.05 13.03
N GLY A 8 15.28 -2.33 13.00
CA GLY A 8 15.07 -3.20 11.86
C GLY A 8 13.59 -3.40 11.52
N TYR A 9 12.74 -3.54 12.54
CA TYR A 9 11.28 -3.63 12.36
C TYR A 9 10.69 -2.34 11.77
N GLN A 10 11.11 -1.17 12.26
CA GLN A 10 10.67 0.12 11.72
C GLN A 10 11.08 0.31 10.26
N ASP A 11 12.29 -0.10 9.88
CA ASP A 11 12.75 0.01 8.50
C ASP A 11 12.01 -0.93 7.55
N ALA A 12 11.75 -2.17 7.98
CA ALA A 12 10.92 -3.11 7.25
C ALA A 12 9.51 -2.54 7.01
N LEU A 13 8.87 -1.99 8.06
CA LEU A 13 7.57 -1.34 7.94
C LEU A 13 7.59 -0.15 6.97
N ARG A 14 8.59 0.73 7.07
CA ARG A 14 8.75 1.86 6.12
C ARG A 14 8.88 1.37 4.68
N GLN A 15 9.59 0.27 4.46
CA GLN A 15 9.75 -0.30 3.12
C GLN A 15 8.44 -0.90 2.59
N VAL A 16 7.66 -1.59 3.42
CA VAL A 16 6.33 -2.09 3.07
C VAL A 16 5.40 -0.93 2.72
N LEU A 17 5.31 0.08 3.59
CA LEU A 17 4.47 1.27 3.34
C LEU A 17 4.86 1.99 2.05
N ARG A 18 6.16 2.18 1.78
CA ARG A 18 6.62 2.79 0.51
C ARG A 18 6.18 1.97 -0.71
N THR A 19 6.28 0.65 -0.62
CA THR A 19 5.90 -0.25 -1.71
C THR A 19 4.39 -0.19 -1.98
N LEU A 20 3.58 -0.24 -0.92
CA LEU A 20 2.12 -0.16 -1.03
C LEU A 20 1.67 1.19 -1.60
N HIS A 21 2.20 2.31 -1.12
CA HIS A 21 1.88 3.63 -1.69
C HIS A 21 2.28 3.75 -3.16
N ARG A 22 3.44 3.22 -3.55
CA ARG A 22 3.87 3.19 -4.95
C ARG A 22 2.90 2.37 -5.80
N ARG A 23 2.49 1.19 -5.31
CA ARG A 23 1.55 0.32 -6.02
C ARG A 23 0.17 0.98 -6.16
N LEU A 24 -0.32 1.63 -5.10
CA LEU A 24 -1.57 2.39 -5.12
C LEU A 24 -1.53 3.47 -6.20
N LYS A 25 -0.47 4.28 -6.24
CA LYS A 25 -0.29 5.32 -7.26
C LYS A 25 -0.30 4.73 -8.68
N VAL A 26 0.42 3.64 -8.91
CA VAL A 26 0.44 2.96 -10.22
C VAL A 26 -0.96 2.49 -10.62
N LEU A 27 -1.69 1.81 -9.72
CA LEU A 27 -3.05 1.35 -10.00
C LEU A 27 -4.02 2.51 -10.27
N GLN A 28 -3.86 3.63 -9.57
CA GLN A 28 -4.67 4.84 -9.80
C GLN A 28 -4.41 5.45 -11.18
N GLU A 29 -3.15 5.52 -11.63
CA GLU A 29 -2.84 5.98 -12.98
C GLU A 29 -3.32 4.97 -14.04
N GLU A 30 -3.07 3.66 -13.86
CA GLU A 30 -3.56 2.60 -14.75
C GLU A 30 -5.08 2.63 -14.88
N ARG A 31 -5.83 2.91 -13.80
CA ARG A 31 -7.29 3.04 -13.82
C ARG A 31 -7.76 4.20 -14.69
N LYS A 32 -7.05 5.34 -14.70
CA LYS A 32 -7.42 6.52 -15.50
C LYS A 32 -7.31 6.23 -17.00
N GLU A 33 -6.33 5.43 -17.39
CA GLU A 33 -6.07 5.06 -18.78
C GLU A 33 -6.85 3.79 -19.20
N ALA A 34 -7.45 3.08 -18.24
CA ALA A 34 -8.13 1.82 -18.49
C ALA A 34 -9.49 1.98 -19.23
N PRO A 35 -9.81 1.04 -20.14
CA PRO A 35 -11.15 0.89 -20.70
C PRO A 35 -12.21 0.70 -19.60
N PRO A 36 -13.47 1.13 -19.83
CA PRO A 36 -14.55 1.04 -18.83
C PRO A 36 -14.72 -0.36 -18.24
N GLU A 37 -14.59 -1.42 -19.04
CA GLU A 37 -14.70 -2.81 -18.56
C GLU A 37 -13.64 -3.20 -17.52
N ARG A 38 -12.46 -2.55 -17.53
CA ARG A 38 -11.37 -2.83 -16.59
C ARG A 38 -11.33 -1.86 -15.41
N GLN A 39 -12.05 -0.74 -15.48
CA GLN A 39 -12.04 0.23 -14.37
C GLN A 39 -12.57 -0.35 -13.06
N ALA A 40 -13.53 -1.27 -13.13
CA ALA A 40 -14.04 -1.99 -11.95
C ALA A 40 -12.96 -2.89 -11.31
N GLU A 41 -12.17 -3.58 -12.13
CA GLU A 41 -11.06 -4.41 -11.66
C GLU A 41 -9.99 -3.55 -10.96
N TYR A 42 -9.59 -2.43 -11.58
CA TYR A 42 -8.65 -1.52 -10.95
C TYR A 42 -9.19 -0.89 -9.66
N ALA A 43 -10.49 -0.55 -9.61
CA ALA A 43 -11.11 -0.04 -8.39
C ALA A 43 -11.05 -1.08 -7.26
N HIS A 44 -11.29 -2.36 -7.56
CA HIS A 44 -11.16 -3.43 -6.58
C HIS A 44 -9.72 -3.57 -6.06
N ARG A 45 -8.75 -3.62 -6.97
CA ARG A 45 -7.31 -3.70 -6.61
C ARG A 45 -6.84 -2.50 -5.80
N ILE A 46 -7.35 -1.30 -6.09
CA ILE A 46 -7.07 -0.09 -5.30
C ILE A 46 -7.59 -0.26 -3.87
N ALA A 47 -8.85 -0.71 -3.72
CA ALA A 47 -9.45 -0.93 -2.40
C ALA A 47 -8.70 -1.99 -1.59
N GLU A 48 -8.20 -3.05 -2.23
CA GLU A 48 -7.33 -4.05 -1.57
C GLU A 48 -6.04 -3.42 -1.04
N VAL A 49 -5.36 -2.59 -1.83
CA VAL A 49 -4.11 -1.94 -1.41
C VAL A 49 -4.36 -0.90 -0.30
N GLU A 50 -5.45 -0.15 -0.38
CA GLU A 50 -5.89 0.77 0.69
C GLU A 50 -6.17 0.00 1.98
N HIS A 51 -6.86 -1.14 1.90
CA HIS A 51 -7.09 -1.99 3.07
C HIS A 51 -5.78 -2.52 3.69
N LEU A 52 -4.81 -2.92 2.87
CA LEU A 52 -3.49 -3.33 3.35
C LEU A 52 -2.75 -2.18 4.06
N LEU A 53 -2.85 -0.95 3.54
CA LEU A 53 -2.29 0.23 4.20
C LEU A 53 -2.92 0.45 5.58
N ASP A 54 -4.24 0.28 5.69
CA ASP A 54 -4.96 0.41 6.96
C ASP A 54 -4.53 -0.67 7.97
N ILE A 55 -4.37 -1.92 7.52
CA ILE A 55 -3.85 -3.01 8.37
C ILE A 55 -2.47 -2.64 8.89
N VAL A 56 -1.54 -2.25 8.01
CA VAL A 56 -0.17 -1.89 8.42
C VAL A 56 -0.17 -0.69 9.37
N ALA A 57 -1.02 0.31 9.13
CA ALA A 57 -1.18 1.45 10.03
C ALA A 57 -1.77 1.07 11.39
N SER A 58 -2.64 0.06 11.44
CA SER A 58 -3.20 -0.47 12.70
C SER A 58 -2.17 -1.24 13.53
N LEU A 59 -1.22 -1.93 12.89
CA LEU A 59 -0.14 -2.65 13.57
C LEU A 59 0.91 -1.71 14.21
N HIS A 60 0.91 -0.44 13.81
CA HIS A 60 1.81 0.59 14.34
C HIS A 60 1.19 1.37 15.51
N ARG A 61 -0.10 1.20 15.82
CA ARG A 61 -0.75 1.83 16.98
C ARG A 61 -0.58 0.99 18.23
#